data_AF-A0A316WRR1-F1
#
_entry.id   AF-A0A316WRR1-F1
#
_cell.length_a   1.000
_cell.length_b   1.000
_cell.length_c   1.000
_cell.angle_alpha   90.00
_cell.angle_beta   90.00
_cell.angle_gamma   90.00
#
_symmetry.space_group_name_H-M   'P 1'
#
loop_
_entity.id
_entity.type
_entity.pdbx_description
1 polymer ?
#
loop_
_entity_poly.entity_id
_entity_poly.type
_entity_poly.pdbx_seq_one_letter_code
_entity_poly.pdbx_strand_id
1 'polypeptide(L)'
;MIADLLPEEIPNITLFIEQETQRFLKNEELIKSQWKQSLVTSGLWFDLVRNIEKAVKKCGKKFQRNHRLFAHQLFDGYDALFTINCLIEYSLTEDCNQRLRLAIHLLFGIDPFIVTTPQIK
;
A
#
# COMPACT_ATOMS: atom_id res chain seq x y z
N MET A 1 -9.04 11.76 5.92
CA MET A 1 -8.26 10.55 5.56
C MET A 1 -6.86 10.65 6.20
N ILE A 2 -6.01 9.61 6.21
CA ILE A 2 -4.62 9.69 6.76
C ILE A 2 -3.88 10.94 6.26
N ALA A 3 -4.10 11.32 5.01
CA ALA A 3 -3.48 12.48 4.38
C ALA A 3 -3.88 13.84 4.98
N ASP A 4 -5.01 13.90 5.69
CA ASP A 4 -5.43 15.08 6.45
C ASP A 4 -4.91 15.05 7.89
N LEU A 5 -4.66 13.85 8.44
CA LEU A 5 -4.22 13.66 9.82
C LEU A 5 -2.69 13.80 9.97
N LEU A 6 -1.95 13.31 8.97
CA LEU A 6 -0.48 13.23 8.94
C LEU A 6 0.05 13.61 7.54
N PRO A 7 -0.17 14.86 7.10
CA PRO A 7 0.31 15.34 5.81
C PRO A 7 1.83 15.22 5.63
N GLU A 8 2.59 15.37 6.72
CA GLU A 8 4.04 15.27 6.77
C GLU A 8 4.57 13.87 6.38
N GLU A 9 3.76 12.83 6.53
CA GLU A 9 4.13 11.44 6.24
C GLU A 9 3.81 11.01 4.81
N ILE A 10 3.10 11.83 4.03
CA ILE A 10 2.75 11.52 2.63
C ILE A 10 3.96 11.17 1.77
N PRO A 11 5.13 11.85 1.87
CA PRO A 11 6.34 11.44 1.16
C PRO A 11 6.78 10.00 1.50
N ASN A 12 6.83 9.66 2.80
CA ASN A 12 7.29 8.36 3.27
C ASN A 12 6.33 7.25 2.85
N ILE A 13 5.03 7.49 3.00
CA ILE A 13 3.97 6.57 2.56
C ILE A 13 4.03 6.37 1.05
N THR A 14 4.18 7.44 0.27
CA THR A 14 4.25 7.34 -1.20
C THR A 14 5.47 6.54 -1.63
N LEU A 15 6.62 6.77 -1.00
CA LEU A 15 7.85 6.02 -1.27
C LEU A 15 7.68 4.53 -0.95
N PHE A 16 7.08 4.20 0.20
CA PHE A 16 6.84 2.82 0.59
C PHE A 16 5.88 2.12 -0.40
N ILE A 17 4.78 2.77 -0.78
CA ILE A 17 3.85 2.25 -1.79
C ILE A 17 4.58 2.02 -3.12
N GLU A 18 5.45 2.93 -3.55
CA GLU A 18 6.25 2.75 -4.76
C GLU A 18 7.14 1.50 -4.66
N GLN A 19 7.86 1.33 -3.56
CA GLN A 19 8.73 0.17 -3.31
C GLN A 19 7.93 -1.14 -3.33
N GLU A 20 6.74 -1.13 -2.72
CA GLU A 20 5.85 -2.28 -2.70
C GLU A 20 5.33 -2.63 -4.09
N THR A 21 4.88 -1.64 -4.88
CA THR A 21 4.48 -1.93 -6.28
C THR A 21 5.62 -2.56 -7.07
N GLN A 22 6.85 -2.07 -6.89
CA GLN A 22 8.03 -2.66 -7.54
C GLN A 22 8.32 -4.08 -7.03
N ARG A 23 8.18 -4.33 -5.72
CA ARG A 23 8.36 -5.67 -5.11
C ARG A 23 7.39 -6.67 -5.72
N PHE A 24 6.11 -6.33 -5.80
CA PHE A 24 5.09 -7.19 -6.40
C PHE A 24 5.38 -7.45 -7.88
N LEU A 25 5.58 -6.40 -8.68
CA LEU A 25 5.79 -6.53 -10.12
C LEU A 25 7.06 -7.33 -10.47
N LYS A 26 8.15 -7.16 -9.72
CA LYS A 26 9.39 -7.94 -9.91
C LYS A 26 9.23 -9.43 -9.59
N ASN A 27 8.31 -9.77 -8.68
CA ASN A 27 8.12 -11.14 -8.19
C ASN A 27 6.77 -11.73 -8.61
N GLU A 28 6.16 -11.22 -9.69
CA GLU A 28 4.78 -11.53 -10.05
C GLU A 28 4.54 -13.04 -10.23
N GLU A 29 5.38 -13.72 -11.01
CA GLU A 29 5.25 -15.15 -11.27
C GLU A 29 5.40 -15.98 -9.97
N LEU A 30 6.39 -15.63 -9.15
CA LEU A 30 6.65 -16.32 -7.88
C LEU A 30 5.46 -16.16 -6.92
N ILE A 31 5.01 -14.93 -6.71
CA ILE A 31 3.89 -14.61 -5.81
C ILE A 31 2.61 -15.28 -6.29
N LYS A 32 2.34 -15.27 -7.61
CA LYS A 32 1.19 -15.97 -8.20
C LYS A 32 1.26 -17.48 -8.00
N SER A 33 2.44 -18.09 -8.12
CA SER A 33 2.62 -19.53 -7.93
C SER A 33 2.39 -19.98 -6.48
N GLN A 34 2.63 -19.09 -5.52
CA GLN A 34 2.48 -19.35 -4.08
C GLN A 34 1.17 -18.79 -3.52
N TRP A 35 0.28 -18.28 -4.39
CA TRP A 35 -0.94 -17.61 -3.96
C TRP A 35 -1.87 -18.57 -3.24
N LYS A 36 -2.02 -18.37 -1.93
CA LYS A 36 -2.97 -19.12 -1.11
C LYS A 36 -4.38 -18.56 -1.29
N GLN A 37 -5.37 -19.36 -0.90
CA GLN A 37 -6.76 -18.92 -0.90
C GLN A 37 -6.92 -17.68 -0.01
N SER A 38 -7.21 -16.54 -0.64
CA SER A 38 -7.48 -15.27 0.02
C SER A 38 -8.81 -14.70 -0.51
N LEU A 39 -9.25 -13.58 0.05
CA LEU A 39 -10.48 -12.90 -0.38
C LEU A 39 -10.39 -12.32 -1.81
N VAL A 40 -9.19 -12.25 -2.39
CA VAL A 40 -8.91 -11.61 -3.68
C VAL A 40 -8.05 -12.55 -4.53
N THR A 41 -8.41 -12.73 -5.81
CA THR A 41 -7.57 -13.54 -6.71
C THR A 41 -6.23 -12.84 -6.97
N SER A 42 -5.19 -13.63 -7.25
CA SER A 42 -3.89 -13.05 -7.62
C SER A 42 -4.00 -12.16 -8.84
N GLY A 43 -4.81 -12.53 -9.84
CA GLY A 43 -5.08 -11.70 -11.01
C GLY A 43 -5.58 -10.31 -10.64
N LEU A 44 -6.67 -10.24 -9.87
CA LEU A 44 -7.25 -8.98 -9.41
C LEU A 44 -6.24 -8.18 -8.59
N TRP A 45 -5.50 -8.82 -7.68
CA TRP A 45 -4.49 -8.14 -6.88
C TRP A 45 -3.41 -7.45 -7.73
N PHE A 46 -2.89 -8.15 -8.74
CA PHE A 46 -1.88 -7.60 -9.64
C PHE A 46 -2.42 -6.48 -10.54
N ASP A 47 -3.73 -6.46 -10.82
CA ASP A 47 -4.35 -5.31 -11.48
C ASP A 47 -4.35 -4.07 -10.58
N LEU A 48 -4.68 -4.22 -9.28
CA LEU A 48 -4.58 -3.13 -8.30
C LEU A 48 -3.14 -2.62 -8.17
N VAL A 49 -2.16 -3.52 -8.08
CA VAL A 49 -0.72 -3.17 -8.03
C VAL A 49 -0.35 -2.28 -9.21
N ARG A 50 -0.75 -2.64 -10.43
CA ARG A 50 -0.44 -1.87 -11.65
C ARG A 50 -1.17 -0.53 -11.69
N ASN A 51 -2.41 -0.46 -11.21
CA ASN A 51 -3.15 0.80 -11.14
C ASN A 51 -2.45 1.79 -10.21
N ILE A 52 -2.08 1.31 -9.02
CA ILE A 52 -1.36 2.11 -8.02
C ILE A 52 0.04 2.49 -8.51
N GLU A 53 0.77 1.58 -9.16
CA GLU A 53 2.08 1.89 -9.76
C GLU A 53 1.99 3.04 -10.79
N LYS A 54 0.99 2.98 -11.68
CA LYS A 54 0.72 4.06 -12.65
C LYS A 54 0.37 5.37 -11.95
N ALA A 55 -0.46 5.32 -10.91
CA ALA A 55 -0.86 6.50 -10.14
C ALA A 55 0.36 7.16 -9.45
N VAL A 56 1.20 6.37 -8.79
CA VAL A 56 2.41 6.85 -8.11
C VAL A 56 3.42 7.41 -9.11
N LYS A 57 3.67 6.74 -10.24
CA LYS A 57 4.57 7.26 -11.28
C LYS A 57 4.08 8.58 -11.89
N LYS A 58 2.77 8.71 -12.11
CA LYS A 58 2.17 9.90 -12.74
C LYS A 58 2.05 11.09 -11.77
N CYS A 59 1.73 10.82 -10.51
CA CYS A 59 1.25 11.83 -9.56
C CYS A 59 2.06 11.91 -8.25
N GLY A 60 3.02 11.02 -7.99
CA GLY A 60 3.75 10.93 -6.73
C GLY A 60 4.34 12.25 -6.24
N LYS A 61 5.02 12.99 -7.14
CA LYS A 61 5.58 14.33 -6.83
C LYS A 61 4.52 15.39 -6.50
N LYS A 62 3.27 15.18 -6.94
CA LYS A 62 2.14 16.10 -6.71
C LYS A 62 1.37 15.78 -5.44
N PHE A 63 1.48 14.55 -4.91
CA PHE A 63 0.77 14.14 -3.70
C PHE A 63 1.16 14.98 -2.48
N GLN A 64 2.43 15.37 -2.35
CA GLN A 64 2.91 16.25 -1.27
C GLN A 64 2.23 17.62 -1.23
N ARG A 65 1.78 18.13 -2.39
CA ARG A 65 1.14 19.46 -2.50
C ARG A 65 -0.38 19.36 -2.52
N ASN A 66 -0.93 18.17 -2.74
CA ASN A 66 -2.36 17.95 -2.89
C ASN A 66 -2.76 16.59 -2.29
N HIS A 67 -3.00 16.59 -0.97
CA HIS A 67 -3.41 15.40 -0.22
C HIS A 67 -4.76 14.83 -0.69
N ARG A 68 -5.64 15.67 -1.25
CA ARG A 68 -6.89 15.20 -1.87
C ARG A 68 -6.62 14.38 -3.13
N LEU A 69 -5.62 14.76 -3.93
CA LEU A 69 -5.21 13.98 -5.09
C LEU A 69 -4.59 12.64 -4.66
N PHE A 70 -3.84 12.60 -3.55
CA PHE A 70 -3.34 11.34 -2.98
C PHE A 70 -4.50 10.41 -2.61
N ALA A 71 -5.48 10.92 -1.86
CA ALA A 71 -6.68 10.16 -1.51
C ALA A 71 -7.43 9.65 -2.74
N HIS A 72 -7.69 10.54 -3.69
CA HIS A 72 -8.45 10.21 -4.88
C HIS A 72 -7.73 9.24 -5.83
N GLN A 73 -6.39 9.21 -5.84
CA GLN A 73 -5.65 8.33 -6.75
C GLN A 73 -5.31 6.97 -6.13
N LEU A 74 -5.20 6.88 -4.81
CA LEU A 74 -4.75 5.65 -4.14
C LEU A 74 -5.86 4.94 -3.35
N PHE A 75 -6.96 5.62 -3.05
CA PHE A 75 -8.09 5.07 -2.28
C PHE A 75 -9.40 5.05 -3.09
N ASP A 76 -9.33 5.13 -4.42
CA ASP A 76 -10.53 5.04 -5.26
C ASP A 76 -10.92 3.59 -5.53
N GLY A 77 -12.22 3.28 -5.37
CA GLY A 77 -12.76 1.94 -5.58
C GLY A 77 -11.96 0.82 -4.89
N TYR A 78 -11.61 -0.22 -5.67
CA TYR A 78 -10.86 -1.37 -5.17
C TYR A 78 -9.35 -1.12 -5.02
N ASP A 79 -8.79 -0.06 -5.61
CA ASP A 79 -7.37 0.27 -5.48
C ASP A 79 -6.99 0.58 -4.02
N ALA A 80 -7.97 1.01 -3.22
CA ALA A 80 -7.83 1.16 -1.77
C ALA A 80 -7.36 -0.11 -1.06
N LEU A 81 -7.72 -1.30 -1.54
CA LEU A 81 -7.32 -2.58 -0.91
C LEU A 81 -5.81 -2.74 -0.91
N PHE A 82 -5.16 -2.47 -2.04
CA PHE A 82 -3.70 -2.57 -2.14
C PHE A 82 -3.03 -1.49 -1.32
N THR A 83 -3.51 -0.25 -1.41
CA THR A 83 -2.95 0.88 -0.65
C THR A 83 -3.05 0.66 0.86
N ILE A 84 -4.19 0.17 1.36
CA ILE A 84 -4.36 -0.15 2.78
C ILE A 84 -3.42 -1.30 3.18
N ASN A 85 -3.25 -2.33 2.34
CA ASN A 85 -2.28 -3.40 2.63
C ASN A 85 -0.86 -2.84 2.77
N CYS A 86 -0.44 -1.95 1.87
CA CYS A 86 0.85 -1.27 1.98
C CYS A 86 0.97 -0.48 3.27
N LEU A 87 -0.08 0.22 3.71
CA LEU A 87 -0.05 0.95 4.98
C LEU A 87 0.10 0.00 6.17
N ILE A 88 -0.65 -1.09 6.20
CA ILE A 88 -0.55 -2.08 7.27
C ILE A 88 0.86 -2.68 7.30
N GLU A 89 1.42 -3.08 6.15
CA GLU A 89 2.80 -3.56 6.05
C GLU A 89 3.82 -2.49 6.49
N TYR A 90 3.62 -1.23 6.10
CA TYR A 90 4.49 -0.13 6.53
C TYR A 90 4.46 0.06 8.04
N SER A 91 3.30 -0.11 8.67
CA SER A 91 3.15 0.01 10.12
C SER A 91 4.01 -1.00 10.91
N LEU A 92 4.42 -2.10 10.27
CA LEU A 92 5.27 -3.14 10.84
C LEU A 92 6.77 -2.84 10.72
N THR A 93 7.15 -1.83 9.93
CA THR A 93 8.56 -1.47 9.75
C THR A 93 9.06 -0.54 10.86
N GLU A 94 10.38 -0.51 11.05
CA GLU A 94 11.03 0.40 12.00
C GLU A 94 10.97 1.86 11.52
N ASP A 95 10.93 2.08 10.20
CA ASP A 95 10.84 3.40 9.58
C ASP A 95 9.48 4.09 9.81
N CYS A 96 8.44 3.33 10.17
CA CYS A 96 7.13 3.89 10.48
C CYS A 96 7.11 4.46 11.89
N ASN A 97 7.04 5.79 12.00
CA ASN A 97 6.98 6.45 13.30
C ASN A 97 5.71 6.06 14.07
N GLN A 98 5.78 6.18 15.40
CA GLN A 98 4.71 5.72 16.29
C GLN A 98 3.35 6.40 16.01
N ARG A 99 3.33 7.68 15.66
CA ARG A 99 2.09 8.41 15.41
C ARG A 99 1.39 7.90 14.14
N LEU A 100 2.17 7.66 13.09
CA LEU A 100 1.66 7.07 11.85
C LEU A 100 1.18 5.63 12.05
N ARG A 101 1.95 4.82 12.75
CA ARG A 101 1.58 3.44 13.08
C ARG A 101 0.23 3.38 13.79
N LEU A 102 0.04 4.19 14.84
CA LEU A 102 -1.23 4.27 15.56
C LEU A 102 -2.39 4.73 14.69
N ALA A 103 -2.16 5.70 13.80
CA ALA A 103 -3.18 6.16 12.86
C ALA A 103 -3.60 5.07 11.87
N ILE A 104 -2.65 4.30 11.35
CA ILE A 104 -2.90 3.17 10.45
C ILE A 104 -3.72 2.10 11.18
N HIS A 105 -3.30 1.73 12.39
CA HIS A 105 -4.00 0.71 13.19
C HIS A 105 -5.43 1.12 13.54
N LEU A 106 -5.64 2.39 13.88
CA LEU A 106 -6.96 2.92 14.19
C LEU A 106 -7.90 2.92 12.97
N LEU A 107 -7.38 3.26 11.78
CA LEU A 107 -8.19 3.44 10.59
C LEU A 107 -8.40 2.16 9.79
N PHE A 108 -7.44 1.24 9.82
CA PHE A 108 -7.38 0.10 8.93
C PHE A 108 -7.13 -1.25 9.61
N GLY A 109 -6.85 -1.25 10.92
CA GLY A 109 -6.49 -2.45 11.66
C GLY A 109 -5.03 -2.86 11.51
N ILE A 110 -4.72 -4.08 11.94
CA ILE A 110 -3.35 -4.61 12.05
C ILE A 110 -3.05 -5.76 11.08
N ASP A 111 -4.09 -6.37 10.51
CA ASP A 111 -3.96 -7.60 9.73
C ASP A 111 -3.89 -7.30 8.23
N PRO A 112 -2.83 -7.71 7.51
CA PRO A 112 -2.74 -7.59 6.06
C PRO A 112 -3.85 -8.37 5.34
N PHE A 113 -4.28 -7.88 4.18
CA PHE A 113 -5.28 -8.58 3.36
C PHE A 113 -4.73 -9.84 2.69
N ILE A 114 -3.42 -9.85 2.45
CA ILE A 114 -2.71 -10.99 1.89
C ILE A 114 -1.40 -11.21 2.64
N VAL A 115 -0.96 -12.47 2.70
CA VAL A 115 0.33 -12.83 3.26
C VAL A 115 1.25 -13.22 2.10
N THR A 116 2.19 -12.35 1.76
CA THR A 116 3.10 -12.53 0.61
C THR A 116 4.50 -12.96 1.02
N THR A 117 4.81 -12.95 2.32
CA THR A 117 6.08 -13.44 2.85
C THR A 117 5.90 -14.87 3.38
N PRO A 118 6.86 -15.78 3.12
CA PRO A 118 6.99 -16.96 3.96
C PRO A 118 7.24 -16.45 5.38
N GLN A 119 6.45 -16.90 6.35
CA GLN A 119 6.83 -16.71 7.75
C GLN A 119 8.18 -17.39 7.96
N ILE A 120 9.27 -16.62 7.97
CA ILE A 120 10.55 -17.10 8.48
C ILE A 120 10.37 -17.12 9.99
N LYS A 121 10.22 -18.34 10.52
CA LYS A 121 10.34 -18.65 11.94
C LYS A 121 11.74 -18.31 12.44
#